data_AF-A0AA39DPV3-F1
#
_entry.id   AF-A0AA39DPV3-F1
#
_cell.length_a   1.000
_cell.length_b   1.000
_cell.length_c   1.000
_cell.angle_alpha   90.00
_cell.angle_beta   90.00
_cell.angle_gamma   90.00
#
_symmetry.space_group_name_H-M   'P 1'
#
loop_
_entity.id
_entity.type
_entity.pdbx_description
1 polymer ?
#
loop_
_entity_poly.entity_id
_entity_poly.type
_entity_poly.pdbx_seq_one_letter_code
_entity_poly.pdbx_strand_id
1 'polypeptide(L)'
;MELLFLSLSLVLLLVTIARTILALKRRAGDSDTTRLPPGSLGWPILGETLEFLNGNPEKFIGDRMKKYSPHIFKTKILGENTVVFCGPDGNKFLFANEQKLTTVFCPHSTQKLFRSY
;
A
#
# COMPACT_ATOMS: atom_id res chain seq x y z
N MET A 1 40.15 7.24 21.08
CA MET A 1 39.13 6.33 21.64
C MET A 1 37.73 6.73 21.20
N GLU A 2 37.31 7.98 21.41
CA GLU A 2 36.00 8.53 20.99
C GLU A 2 35.61 8.27 19.52
N LEU A 3 36.50 8.55 18.56
CA LEU A 3 36.20 8.35 17.12
C LEU A 3 35.94 6.88 16.74
N LEU A 4 36.62 5.94 17.40
CA LEU A 4 36.42 4.50 17.18
C LEU A 4 35.09 4.04 17.78
N PHE A 5 34.69 4.62 18.92
CA PHE A 5 33.41 4.35 19.54
C PHE A 5 32.25 4.87 18.69
N LEU A 6 32.37 6.10 18.18
CA LEU A 6 31.38 6.70 17.28
C LEU A 6 31.23 5.91 15.98
N SER A 7 32.33 5.51 15.34
CA SER A 7 32.27 4.73 14.10
C SER A 7 31.65 3.34 14.31
N LEU A 8 32.00 2.65 15.40
CA LEU A 8 31.41 1.36 15.76
C LEU A 8 29.90 1.49 16.02
N SER A 9 29.47 2.53 16.74
CA SER A 9 28.06 2.79 17.01
C SER A 9 27.24 3.04 15.74
N LEU A 10 27.82 3.79 14.78
CA LEU A 10 27.19 4.06 13.49
C LEU A 10 27.06 2.78 12.65
N VAL A 11 28.10 1.94 12.61
CA VAL A 11 28.06 0.65 11.90
C VAL A 11 26.99 -0.26 12.50
N LEU A 12 26.89 -0.35 13.83
CA LEU A 12 25.87 -1.15 14.50
C LEU A 12 24.46 -0.66 14.17
N LEU A 13 24.23 0.66 14.19
CA LEU A 13 22.97 1.27 13.80
C LEU A 13 22.60 0.89 12.35
N LEU A 14 23.51 1.07 11.40
CA LEU A 14 23.26 0.75 9.99
C LEU A 14 22.96 -0.74 9.78
N VAL A 15 23.65 -1.64 10.49
CA VAL A 15 23.37 -3.09 10.43
C VAL A 15 21.98 -3.42 10.98
N THR A 16 21.55 -2.79 12.08
CA THR A 16 20.20 -3.00 12.61
C THR A 16 19.11 -2.46 11.68
N ILE A 17 19.33 -1.30 11.07
CA ILE A 17 18.43 -0.73 10.05
C ILE A 17 18.36 -1.65 8.82
N ALA A 18 19.50 -2.12 8.32
CA ALA A 18 19.53 -3.03 7.17
C ALA A 18 18.81 -4.35 7.46
N ARG A 19 19.00 -4.93 8.65
CA ARG A 19 18.30 -6.16 9.07
C ARG A 19 16.80 -5.96 9.20
N THR A 20 16.36 -4.84 9.78
CA THR A 20 14.92 -4.53 9.91
C THR A 20 14.28 -4.30 8.55
N ILE A 21 14.92 -3.55 7.65
CA ILE A 21 14.45 -3.37 6.26
C ILE A 21 14.37 -4.72 5.54
N LEU A 22 15.40 -5.57 5.64
CA LEU A 22 15.40 -6.88 5.00
C LEU A 22 14.30 -7.79 5.56
N ALA A 23 14.10 -7.79 6.88
CA ALA A 23 13.04 -8.55 7.53
C ALA A 23 11.65 -8.07 7.07
N LEU A 24 11.44 -6.76 6.98
CA LEU A 24 10.21 -6.16 6.48
C LEU A 24 9.97 -6.49 4.99
N LYS A 25 11.02 -6.47 4.17
CA LYS A 25 10.95 -6.84 2.74
C LYS A 25 10.62 -8.33 2.55
N ARG A 26 11.19 -9.20 3.38
CA ARG A 26 10.87 -10.65 3.37
C ARG A 26 9.41 -10.90 3.71
N ARG A 27 8.85 -10.17 4.68
CA ARG A 27 7.41 -10.25 5.04
C ARG A 27 6.49 -9.72 3.94
N ALA A 28 6.94 -8.71 3.18
CA ALA A 28 6.17 -8.17 2.06
C ALA A 28 6.17 -9.07 0.81
N GLY A 29 7.10 -10.02 0.72
CA GLY A 29 7.28 -10.93 -0.41
C GLY A 29 6.51 -12.24 -0.34
N ASP A 30 5.81 -12.52 0.76
CA ASP A 30 5.08 -13.77 0.96
C ASP A 30 3.57 -13.56 0.75
N SER A 31 3.12 -13.67 -0.50
CA SER A 31 1.70 -13.76 -0.82
C SER A 31 1.48 -14.80 -1.92
N ASP A 32 1.91 -16.03 -1.67
CA ASP A 32 1.55 -17.16 -2.52
C ASP A 32 0.88 -18.22 -1.64
N THR A 33 -0.47 -18.25 -1.66
CA THR A 33 -1.35 -19.36 -1.19
C THR A 33 -2.84 -18.98 -1.18
N THR A 34 -3.23 -17.72 -1.39
CA THR A 34 -4.65 -17.33 -1.50
C THR A 34 -4.92 -16.63 -2.84
N ARG A 35 -6.13 -16.85 -3.39
CA ARG A 35 -6.63 -16.32 -4.67
C ARG A 35 -6.81 -14.79 -4.65
N LEU A 36 -5.76 -14.04 -4.35
CA LEU A 36 -5.76 -12.58 -4.32
C LEU A 36 -5.62 -12.02 -5.74
N PRO A 37 -6.16 -10.82 -6.00
CA PRO A 37 -5.91 -10.10 -7.24
C PRO A 37 -4.41 -9.89 -7.49
N PRO A 38 -3.98 -9.81 -8.76
CA PRO A 38 -2.60 -9.47 -9.10
C PRO A 38 -2.25 -8.08 -8.57
N GLY A 39 -0.97 -7.82 -8.30
CA GLY A 39 -0.53 -6.50 -7.81
C GLY A 39 0.59 -6.57 -6.77
N SER A 40 0.98 -5.41 -6.25
CA SER A 40 2.08 -5.26 -5.30
C SER A 40 1.63 -4.42 -4.11
N LEU A 41 1.96 -4.85 -2.90
CA LEU A 41 1.72 -4.04 -1.70
C LEU A 41 2.78 -2.94 -1.50
N GLY A 42 3.78 -2.83 -2.37
CA GLY A 42 4.79 -1.78 -2.32
C GLY A 42 5.71 -1.86 -1.10
N TRP A 43 6.06 -0.71 -0.53
CA TRP A 43 6.90 -0.64 0.66
C TRP A 43 6.17 -1.20 1.90
N PRO A 44 6.85 -1.89 2.83
CA PRO A 44 6.19 -2.56 3.96
C PRO A 44 5.27 -1.66 4.81
N ILE A 45 5.68 -0.40 5.03
CA ILE A 45 4.93 0.57 5.84
C ILE A 45 4.05 1.44 4.94
N LEU A 46 4.67 2.25 4.08
CA LEU A 46 3.99 3.25 3.25
C LEU A 46 3.28 2.68 2.03
N GLY A 47 3.59 1.46 1.62
CA GLY A 47 3.05 0.88 0.40
C GLY A 47 3.48 1.64 -0.86
N GLU A 48 2.50 1.98 -1.68
CA GLU A 48 2.61 2.80 -2.87
C GLU A 48 2.02 4.22 -2.66
N THR A 49 1.75 4.60 -1.40
CA THR A 49 1.08 5.87 -1.05
C THR A 49 1.77 7.10 -1.63
N LEU A 50 3.11 7.13 -1.65
CA LEU A 50 3.85 8.29 -2.19
C LEU A 50 3.62 8.46 -3.69
N GLU A 51 3.56 7.37 -4.45
CA GLU A 51 3.30 7.41 -5.89
C GLU A 51 1.84 7.80 -6.16
N PHE A 52 0.92 7.29 -5.35
CA PHE A 52 -0.50 7.66 -5.40
C PHE A 52 -0.73 9.16 -5.12
N LEU A 53 -0.02 9.72 -4.14
CA LEU A 53 -0.14 11.14 -3.75
C LEU A 53 0.68 12.10 -4.62
N ASN A 54 1.44 11.62 -5.61
CA ASN A 54 2.32 12.44 -6.45
C ASN A 54 1.55 13.27 -7.52
N GLY A 55 0.36 13.75 -7.18
CA GLY A 55 -0.43 14.69 -7.97
C GLY A 55 -1.18 14.11 -9.18
N ASN A 56 -1.01 12.83 -9.52
CA ASN A 56 -1.69 12.21 -10.67
C ASN A 56 -2.26 10.82 -10.35
N PRO A 57 -3.36 10.73 -9.59
CA PRO A 57 -4.01 9.45 -9.28
C PRO A 57 -4.40 8.66 -10.54
N GLU A 58 -4.88 9.34 -11.59
CA GLU A 58 -5.26 8.68 -12.85
C GLU A 58 -4.07 7.97 -13.52
N LYS A 59 -2.90 8.62 -13.52
CA LYS A 59 -1.67 8.01 -14.04
C LYS A 59 -1.27 6.79 -13.20
N PHE A 60 -1.31 6.91 -11.87
CA PHE A 60 -1.05 5.80 -10.97
C PHE A 60 -1.94 4.59 -11.28
N ILE A 61 -3.26 4.81 -11.38
CA ILE A 61 -4.22 3.75 -11.71
C ILE A 61 -3.94 3.17 -13.11
N GLY A 62 -3.75 4.01 -14.12
CA GLY A 62 -3.48 3.59 -15.49
C GLY A 62 -2.20 2.77 -15.65
N ASP A 63 -1.13 3.14 -14.96
CA ASP A 63 0.14 2.41 -14.98
C ASP A 63 -0.01 1.04 -14.30
N ARG A 64 -0.79 0.95 -13.22
CA ARG A 64 -1.06 -0.30 -12.50
C ARG A 64 -2.02 -1.21 -13.26
N MET A 65 -3.00 -0.64 -13.97
CA MET A 65 -3.85 -1.38 -14.89
C MET A 65 -3.04 -2.05 -16.01
N LYS A 66 -2.10 -1.32 -16.60
CA LYS A 66 -1.20 -1.84 -17.65
C LYS A 66 -0.23 -2.90 -17.11
N LYS A 67 0.26 -2.72 -15.88
CA LYS A 67 1.30 -3.58 -15.28
C LYS A 67 0.74 -4.88 -14.69
N TYR A 68 -0.42 -4.83 -14.05
CA TYR A 68 -0.97 -5.95 -13.28
C TYR A 68 -2.23 -6.55 -13.90
N SER A 69 -3.26 -5.73 -14.12
CA SER A 69 -4.53 -6.19 -14.72
C SER A 69 -5.42 -4.98 -15.03
N PRO A 70 -6.09 -4.97 -16.21
CA PRO A 70 -7.00 -3.88 -16.59
C PRO A 70 -8.30 -3.85 -15.78
N HIS A 71 -8.62 -4.90 -15.02
CA HIS A 71 -9.91 -5.02 -14.32
C HIS A 71 -9.79 -4.86 -12.80
N ILE A 72 -8.74 -5.42 -12.20
CA ILE A 72 -8.60 -5.45 -10.74
C ILE A 72 -7.16 -5.65 -10.33
N PHE A 73 -6.67 -4.89 -9.36
CA PHE A 73 -5.35 -5.10 -8.79
C PHE A 73 -5.30 -4.79 -7.30
N LYS A 74 -4.33 -5.38 -6.59
CA LYS A 74 -4.02 -5.07 -5.18
C LYS A 74 -2.89 -4.06 -5.06
N THR A 75 -3.00 -3.18 -4.08
CA THR A 75 -2.00 -2.17 -3.71
C THR A 75 -2.07 -1.88 -2.21
N LYS A 76 -1.18 -1.03 -1.70
CA LYS A 76 -1.27 -0.49 -0.34
C LYS A 76 -1.16 1.02 -0.41
N ILE A 77 -2.23 1.73 -0.07
CA ILE A 77 -2.29 3.19 -0.10
C ILE A 77 -2.88 3.72 1.19
N LEU A 78 -2.41 4.88 1.66
CA LEU A 78 -2.86 5.53 2.90
C LEU A 78 -2.78 4.61 4.14
N GLY A 79 -1.82 3.67 4.14
CA GLY A 79 -1.65 2.71 5.22
C GLY A 79 -2.50 1.43 5.10
N GLU A 80 -3.46 1.39 4.18
CA GLU A 80 -4.42 0.30 4.03
C GLU A 80 -4.12 -0.62 2.85
N ASN A 81 -4.25 -1.94 3.07
CA ASN A 81 -4.22 -2.91 1.97
C ASN A 81 -5.49 -2.74 1.14
N THR A 82 -5.33 -2.31 -0.11
CA THR A 82 -6.42 -1.83 -0.96
C THR A 82 -6.53 -2.70 -2.21
N VAL A 83 -7.75 -3.06 -2.58
CA VAL A 83 -8.06 -3.65 -3.89
C VAL A 83 -8.76 -2.59 -4.73
N VAL A 84 -8.21 -2.31 -5.91
CA VAL A 84 -8.75 -1.34 -6.85
C VAL A 84 -9.51 -2.09 -7.92
N PHE A 85 -10.81 -1.82 -8.01
CA PHE A 85 -11.65 -2.26 -9.12
C PHE A 85 -11.62 -1.19 -10.21
N CYS A 86 -11.40 -1.62 -11.45
CA CYS A 86 -11.24 -0.75 -12.60
C CYS A 86 -12.39 -0.93 -13.59
N GLY A 87 -12.76 0.16 -14.26
CA GLY A 87 -13.74 0.17 -15.32
C GLY A 87 -15.21 0.04 -14.86
N PRO A 88 -16.15 0.04 -15.82
CA PRO A 88 -17.58 0.08 -15.53
C PRO A 88 -18.08 -1.12 -14.73
N ASP A 89 -17.59 -2.33 -15.03
CA ASP A 89 -18.03 -3.56 -14.36
C ASP A 89 -17.60 -3.59 -12.89
N GLY A 90 -16.37 -3.14 -12.61
CA GLY A 90 -15.84 -3.01 -11.26
C GLY A 90 -16.62 -2.01 -10.42
N ASN A 91 -16.92 -0.83 -11.00
CA ASN A 91 -17.75 0.18 -10.36
C ASN A 91 -19.16 -0.34 -10.08
N LYS A 92 -19.78 -1.01 -11.06
CA LYS A 92 -21.10 -1.62 -10.90
C LYS A 92 -21.09 -2.67 -9.78
N PHE A 93 -20.06 -3.50 -9.69
CA PHE A 93 -19.92 -4.47 -8.60
C PHE A 93 -19.86 -3.79 -7.23
N LEU A 94 -19.04 -2.75 -7.07
CA LEU A 94 -18.92 -2.04 -5.80
C LEU A 94 -20.23 -1.38 -5.37
N PHE A 95 -20.89 -0.66 -6.27
CA PHE A 95 -22.12 0.08 -5.96
C PHE A 95 -23.35 -0.82 -5.84
N ALA A 96 -23.45 -1.91 -6.61
CA ALA A 96 -24.58 -2.84 -6.51
C ALA A 96 -24.59 -3.66 -5.21
N ASN A 97 -23.44 -3.75 -4.54
CA ASN A 97 -23.25 -4.53 -3.32
C ASN A 97 -22.99 -3.67 -2.06
N GLU A 98 -23.25 -2.36 -2.14
CA GLU A 98 -23.18 -1.49 -0.97
C GLU A 98 -24.13 -1.99 0.14
N GLN A 99 -23.67 -1.96 1.39
CA GLN A 99 -24.36 -2.49 2.58
C GLN A 99 -24.56 -4.02 2.59
N LYS A 100 -24.15 -4.76 1.54
CA LYS A 100 -24.24 -6.23 1.47
C LYS A 100 -22.88 -6.90 1.57
N LEU A 101 -21.96 -6.50 0.69
CA LEU A 101 -20.58 -7.02 0.64
C LEU A 101 -19.54 -5.92 0.87
N THR A 102 -19.91 -4.66 0.64
CA THR A 102 -19.03 -3.50 0.78
C THR A 102 -19.67 -2.44 1.66
N THR A 103 -18.85 -1.71 2.38
CA THR A 103 -19.26 -0.54 3.16
C THR A 103 -18.39 0.64 2.78
N VAL A 104 -18.94 1.85 2.91
CA VAL A 104 -18.15 3.07 2.67
C VAL A 104 -17.01 3.12 3.69
N PHE A 105 -15.78 3.21 3.17
CA PHE A 105 -14.60 3.47 3.97
C PHE A 105 -14.12 4.89 3.70
N CYS A 106 -13.80 5.60 4.78
CA CYS A 106 -13.21 6.92 4.72
C CYS A 106 -12.00 6.96 5.66
N PRO A 107 -10.83 7.46 5.26
CA PRO A 107 -9.69 7.59 6.16
C PRO A 107 -10.04 8.39 7.41
N HIS A 108 -9.44 8.05 8.55
CA HIS A 108 -9.75 8.70 9.83
C HIS A 108 -9.52 10.23 9.80
N SER A 109 -8.51 10.69 9.07
CA SER A 109 -8.26 12.12 8.84
C SER A 109 -9.45 12.81 8.17
N THR A 110 -10.06 12.14 7.19
CA THR A 110 -11.19 12.64 6.42
C THR A 110 -12.48 12.62 7.24
N GLN A 111 -12.73 11.56 8.02
CA GLN A 111 -13.86 11.51 8.95
C GLN A 111 -13.80 12.66 9.98
N LYS A 112 -12.61 12.90 10.54
CA LYS A 112 -12.37 13.99 11.49
C LYS A 112 -12.57 15.37 10.85
N LEU A 113 -12.12 15.54 9.61
CA LEU A 113 -12.31 16.79 8.85
C LEU A 113 -13.80 17.08 8.62
N PHE A 114 -14.56 16.07 8.21
CA PHE A 114 -15.98 16.23 7.88
C PHE A 114 -16.94 16.05 9.07
N ARG A 115 -16.42 15.88 10.29
CA ARG A 115 -17.22 15.61 11.51
C ARG A 115 -18.20 14.43 11.32
N SER A 116 -17.79 13.45 10.53
CA SER A 116 -18.53 12.24 10.24
C SER A 116 -18.22 11.21 11.33
N TYR A 117 -18.93 11.27 12.44
CA TYR A 117 -18.97 10.25 13.49
C TYR A 117 -20.41 9.83 13.76
#